data_AF-A0A4U3MQV9-F1
#
_entry.id   AF-A0A4U3MQV9-F1
#
_cell.length_a   1.000
_cell.length_b   1.000
_cell.length_c   1.000
_cell.angle_alpha   90.00
_cell.angle_beta   90.00
_cell.angle_gamma   90.00
#
_symmetry.space_group_name_H-M   'P 1'
#
loop_
_entity.id
_entity.type
_entity.pdbx_description
1 polymer ?
#
loop_
_entity_poly.entity_id
_entity_poly.type
_entity_poly.pdbx_seq_one_letter_code
_entity_poly.pdbx_strand_id
1 'polypeptide(L)'
;MSEAVKGFSVVNHVGITVSNLDESVKFYEALTGTKIANRDEIGGKRMAQTQGLDDTLIKYANVHLENINIDLLEYVKPKSEKASYSNEQI
;
A
#
# COMPACT_ATOMS: atom_id res chain seq x y z
N MET A 1 5.39 24.95 -28.37
CA MET A 1 5.26 23.49 -28.27
C MET A 1 5.90 23.09 -26.94
N SER A 2 5.11 22.74 -25.92
CA SER A 2 5.66 22.26 -24.65
C SER A 2 6.26 20.87 -24.87
N GLU A 3 7.49 20.64 -24.41
CA GLU A 3 8.08 19.30 -24.42
C GLU A 3 7.15 18.30 -23.72
N ALA A 4 6.98 17.12 -24.31
CA ALA A 4 6.22 16.06 -23.69
C ALA A 4 6.98 15.57 -22.44
N VAL A 5 6.38 15.76 -21.27
CA VAL A 5 6.93 15.24 -20.01
C VAL A 5 7.00 13.71 -20.12
N LYS A 6 8.20 13.14 -20.04
CA LYS A 6 8.39 11.69 -19.96
C LYS A 6 7.98 11.23 -18.55
N GLY A 7 6.82 10.60 -18.42
CA GLY A 7 6.35 10.05 -17.15
C GLY A 7 4.86 9.69 -17.16
N PHE A 8 4.38 9.14 -16.04
CA PHE A 8 2.95 8.93 -15.82
C PHE A 8 2.30 10.24 -15.39
N SER A 9 1.18 10.62 -16.03
CA SER A 9 0.30 11.69 -15.55
C SER A 9 -0.62 11.23 -14.41
N VAL A 10 -0.91 9.92 -14.38
CA VAL A 10 -1.73 9.24 -13.37
C VAL A 10 -1.08 7.90 -13.03
N VAL A 11 -0.96 7.60 -11.75
CA VAL A 11 -0.49 6.30 -11.23
C VAL A 11 -1.69 5.55 -10.67
N ASN A 12 -1.82 4.26 -10.98
CA ASN A 12 -2.96 3.48 -10.50
C ASN A 12 -2.97 3.40 -8.97
N HIS A 13 -1.89 2.87 -8.36
CA HIS A 13 -1.70 2.85 -6.92
C HIS A 13 -0.23 2.65 -6.54
N VAL A 14 0.11 3.02 -5.30
CA VAL A 14 1.33 2.59 -4.60
C VAL A 14 0.93 1.84 -3.34
N GLY A 15 1.46 0.63 -3.17
CA GLY A 15 1.26 -0.18 -1.98
C GLY A 15 2.28 0.15 -0.89
N ILE A 16 1.79 0.36 0.34
CA ILE A 16 2.61 0.58 1.53
C ILE A 16 2.25 -0.49 2.55
N THR A 17 3.22 -1.35 2.88
CA THR A 17 3.05 -2.31 3.97
C THR A 17 3.10 -1.59 5.31
N VAL A 18 2.09 -1.83 6.14
CA VAL A 18 1.96 -1.23 7.47
C VAL A 18 1.82 -2.32 8.54
N SER A 19 2.23 -2.01 9.77
CA SER A 19 2.12 -2.94 10.89
C SER A 19 0.74 -2.96 11.55
N ASN A 20 -0.06 -1.91 11.35
CA ASN A 20 -1.41 -1.76 11.89
C ASN A 20 -2.24 -0.87 10.95
N LEU A 21 -3.30 -1.42 10.36
CA LEU A 21 -4.13 -0.71 9.40
C LEU A 21 -4.93 0.43 10.04
N ASP A 22 -5.46 0.22 11.24
CA ASP A 22 -6.30 1.21 11.93
C ASP A 22 -5.54 2.50 12.29
N GLU A 23 -4.32 2.35 12.80
CA GLU A 23 -3.43 3.47 13.10
C GLU A 23 -3.00 4.18 11.82
N SER A 24 -2.70 3.42 10.78
CA SER A 24 -2.28 3.97 9.49
C SER A 24 -3.41 4.75 8.81
N VAL A 25 -4.65 4.26 8.85
CA VAL A 25 -5.80 5.00 8.32
C VAL A 25 -5.96 6.33 9.05
N LYS A 26 -5.90 6.36 10.39
CA LYS A 26 -5.97 7.62 11.14
C LYS A 26 -4.89 8.61 10.71
N PHE A 27 -3.67 8.13 10.52
CA PHE A 27 -2.56 8.94 10.06
C PHE A 27 -2.79 9.51 8.64
N TYR A 28 -3.17 8.66 7.68
CA TYR A 28 -3.35 9.11 6.29
C TYR A 28 -4.59 9.99 6.12
N GLU A 29 -5.69 9.76 6.85
CA GLU A 29 -6.81 10.69 6.84
C GLU A 29 -6.40 12.09 7.35
N ALA A 30 -5.59 12.15 8.41
CA ALA A 30 -5.10 13.42 8.95
C ALA A 30 -4.09 14.09 7.99
N LEU A 31 -3.24 13.32 7.34
CA LEU A 31 -2.22 13.80 6.41
C LEU A 31 -2.84 14.36 5.12
N THR A 32 -3.83 13.68 4.54
CA THR A 32 -4.37 14.03 3.21
C THR A 32 -5.67 14.81 3.28
N GLY A 33 -6.37 14.80 4.44
CA GLY A 33 -7.72 15.35 4.57
C GLY A 33 -8.80 14.48 3.89
N THR A 34 -8.43 13.33 3.34
CA THR A 34 -9.35 12.40 2.67
C THR A 34 -9.91 11.40 3.66
N LYS A 35 -11.23 11.17 3.65
CA LYS A 35 -11.84 10.10 4.44
C LYS A 35 -11.72 8.74 3.76
N ILE A 36 -11.29 7.74 4.53
CA ILE A 36 -11.02 6.38 4.05
C ILE A 36 -12.14 5.47 4.56
N ALA A 37 -13.14 5.25 3.71
CA ALA A 37 -14.30 4.42 4.02
C ALA A 37 -14.11 2.95 3.60
N ASN A 38 -13.28 2.70 2.59
CA ASN A 38 -12.98 1.37 2.09
C ASN A 38 -12.00 0.69 3.06
N ARG A 39 -12.40 -0.49 3.55
CA ARG A 39 -11.59 -1.38 4.36
C ARG A 39 -12.07 -2.80 4.10
N ASP A 40 -11.16 -3.69 3.73
CA ASP A 40 -11.52 -5.07 3.42
C ASP A 40 -10.33 -6.01 3.67
N GLU A 41 -10.56 -7.30 3.48
CA GLU A 41 -9.55 -8.35 3.57
C GLU A 41 -9.44 -9.09 2.24
N ILE A 42 -8.21 -9.31 1.79
CA ILE A 42 -7.92 -10.11 0.61
C ILE A 42 -6.92 -11.21 0.95
N GLY A 43 -7.17 -12.41 0.44
CA GLY A 43 -6.32 -13.54 0.72
C GLY A 43 -6.52 -14.72 -0.21
N GLY A 44 -5.93 -15.85 0.18
CA GLY A 44 -6.04 -17.12 -0.50
C GLY A 44 -4.98 -17.33 -1.59
N LYS A 45 -4.96 -18.56 -2.12
CA LYS A 45 -3.88 -19.07 -2.96
C LYS A 45 -3.54 -18.20 -4.16
N ARG A 46 -4.56 -17.68 -4.85
CA ARG A 46 -4.33 -16.83 -6.04
C ARG A 46 -3.58 -15.54 -5.68
N MET A 47 -3.93 -14.91 -4.56
CA MET A 47 -3.26 -13.70 -4.10
C MET A 47 -1.88 -14.00 -3.51
N ALA A 48 -1.70 -15.15 -2.88
CA ALA A 48 -0.40 -15.57 -2.37
C ALA A 48 0.61 -15.79 -3.51
N GLN A 49 0.17 -16.45 -4.59
CA GLN A 49 1.00 -16.76 -5.76
C GLN A 49 1.53 -15.52 -6.49
N THR A 50 0.75 -14.43 -6.57
CA THR A 50 1.23 -13.19 -7.23
C THR A 50 2.37 -12.52 -6.47
N GLN A 51 2.59 -12.89 -5.21
CA GLN A 51 3.61 -12.34 -4.32
C GLN A 51 4.74 -13.33 -4.03
N GLY A 52 4.69 -14.53 -4.62
CA GLY A 52 5.64 -15.60 -4.33
C GLY A 52 5.47 -16.20 -2.92
N LEU A 53 4.27 -16.14 -2.35
CA LEU A 53 3.94 -16.66 -1.02
C LEU A 53 3.12 -17.95 -1.13
N ASP A 54 3.22 -18.81 -0.11
CA ASP A 54 2.44 -20.05 -0.01
C ASP A 54 0.97 -19.79 0.35
N ASP A 55 0.73 -18.82 1.23
CA ASP A 55 -0.59 -18.36 1.63
C ASP A 55 -0.52 -16.88 2.03
N THR A 56 -1.64 -16.17 1.91
CA THR A 56 -1.70 -14.75 2.26
C THR A 56 -3.06 -14.36 2.82
N LEU A 57 -3.05 -13.48 3.81
CA LEU A 57 -4.20 -12.72 4.27
C LEU A 57 -3.74 -11.29 4.57
N ILE A 58 -4.36 -10.33 3.90
CA ILE A 58 -4.01 -8.93 3.94
C ILE A 58 -5.27 -8.14 4.28
N LYS A 59 -5.23 -7.35 5.34
CA LYS A 59 -6.20 -6.29 5.58
C LYS A 59 -5.74 -5.07 4.80
N TYR A 60 -6.64 -4.39 4.11
CA TYR A 60 -6.26 -3.20 3.35
C TYR A 60 -7.27 -2.07 3.42
N ALA A 61 -6.79 -0.88 3.12
CA ALA A 61 -7.59 0.32 2.91
C ALA A 61 -6.95 1.17 1.79
N ASN A 62 -7.78 1.79 0.96
CA ASN A 62 -7.33 2.60 -0.17
C ASN A 62 -7.54 4.09 0.13
N VAL A 63 -6.47 4.88 -0.01
CA VAL A 63 -6.52 6.34 0.02
C VAL A 63 -6.63 6.84 -1.41
N HIS A 64 -7.76 7.43 -1.76
CA HIS A 64 -7.99 7.96 -3.10
C HIS A 64 -7.54 9.42 -3.16
N LEU A 65 -6.45 9.70 -3.88
CA LEU A 65 -5.99 11.05 -4.20
C LEU A 65 -6.24 11.33 -5.69
N GLU A 66 -5.96 12.56 -6.12
CA GLU A 66 -6.32 13.04 -7.45
C GLU A 66 -5.68 12.22 -8.59
N ASN A 67 -4.37 11.96 -8.51
CA ASN A 67 -3.61 11.31 -9.58
C ASN A 67 -2.89 10.03 -9.14
N ILE A 68 -3.15 9.56 -7.91
CA ILE A 68 -2.57 8.35 -7.34
C ILE A 68 -3.48 7.79 -6.24
N ASN A 69 -3.57 6.47 -6.14
CA ASN A 69 -4.13 5.81 -4.96
C ASN A 69 -3.00 5.27 -4.06
N ILE A 70 -3.21 5.27 -2.75
CA ILE A 70 -2.31 4.63 -1.80
C ILE A 70 -3.02 3.42 -1.19
N ASP A 71 -2.43 2.25 -1.33
CA ASP A 71 -2.95 1.01 -0.76
C ASP A 71 -2.20 0.72 0.53
N LEU A 72 -2.87 0.86 1.67
CA LEU A 72 -2.32 0.49 2.97
C LEU A 72 -2.55 -0.99 3.19
N LEU A 73 -1.49 -1.77 3.36
CA LEU A 73 -1.53 -3.24 3.39
C LEU A 73 -0.99 -3.75 4.72
N GLU A 74 -1.86 -4.25 5.60
CA GLU A 74 -1.46 -4.98 6.80
C GLU A 74 -1.49 -6.48 6.51
N TYR A 75 -0.32 -7.10 6.44
CA TYR A 75 -0.21 -8.54 6.25
C TYR A 75 -0.46 -9.25 7.58
N VAL A 76 -1.60 -9.93 7.67
CA VAL A 76 -1.95 -10.79 8.80
C VAL A 76 -1.27 -12.16 8.65
N LYS A 77 -1.15 -12.63 7.41
CA LYS A 77 -0.45 -13.88 7.06
C LYS A 77 0.28 -13.72 5.72
N PRO A 78 1.58 -14.07 5.61
CA PRO A 78 2.52 -14.11 6.74
C PRO A 78 2.59 -12.74 7.41
N LYS A 79 2.91 -12.67 8.71
CA LYS A 79 3.05 -11.37 9.37
C LYS A 79 4.28 -10.64 8.81
N SER A 80 4.12 -9.36 8.45
CA SER A 80 5.24 -8.56 7.97
C SER A 80 6.26 -8.29 9.07
N GLU A 81 7.51 -8.11 8.66
CA GLU A 81 8.61 -7.71 9.54
C GLU A 81 9.10 -6.32 9.16
N LYS A 82 9.62 -5.59 10.15
CA LYS A 82 10.19 -4.27 9.91
C LYS A 82 11.46 -4.42 9.09
N ALA A 83 11.49 -3.80 7.90
CA ALA A 83 12.70 -3.73 7.11
C ALA A 83 13.82 -3.06 7.91
N SER A 84 15.02 -3.65 7.84
CA SER A 84 16.25 -3.12 8.43
C SER A 84 17.22 -2.85 7.29
N TYR A 85 17.74 -1.62 7.24
CA TYR A 85 18.73 -1.20 6.26
C TYR A 85 19.96 -0.72 7.02
N SER A 86 21.16 -1.18 6.64
CA SER A 86 22.41 -0.53 7.05
C SER A 86 22.80 0.49 5.99
N ASN A 87 23.25 1.67 6.41
CA ASN A 87 23.66 2.76 5.51
C ASN A 87 24.97 2.47 4.75
N GLU A 88 25.43 1.22 4.74
CA GLU A 88 26.67 0.76 4.09
C GLU A 88 26.43 0.32 2.64
N GLN A 89 25.23 0.57 2.09
CA GLN A 89 24.78 0.05 0.79
C GLN A 89 24.77 1.10 -0.35
N ILE A 90 25.48 2.24 -0.20
CA ILE A 90 25.67 3.24 -1.26
C ILE A 90 27.16 3.44 -1.54
#